data_AF-A0A231V1T4-F1
#
_entry.id   AF-A0A231V1T4-F1
#
_cell.length_a   1.000
_cell.length_b   1.000
_cell.length_c   1.000
_cell.angle_alpha   90.00
_cell.angle_beta   90.00
_cell.angle_gamma   90.00
#
_symmetry.space_group_name_H-M   'P 1'
#
loop_
_entity.id
_entity.type
_entity.pdbx_description
1 polymer ?
#
loop_
_entity_poly.entity_id
_entity_poly.type
_entity_poly.pdbx_seq_one_letter_code
_entity_poly.pdbx_strand_id
1 'polypeptide(L)'
;MPPLDPFVIDLDGDGIELISVEASNAHFDFMDDGFAERTGRLSGDDGFLLADANGNGVVDGIGELFGSATEDGFTELGRADSNGDGLIDANDAIFSSLRIWQDLNGDGVATSDEISTLSDHGIVSIGVDGTRVSEYLVGNEIRYEGDVKLSDGTSLDSGAVFFARNTTLSKWIAPEGFAVDPATNDLPNIKGYGELKDLNAAMSLDSGLRAAVEALVDDAAGLSALPAKYRWQARMLNKRGFDHGITGTPERV
;
A
#
# COMPACT_ATOMS: atom_id res chain seq x y z
N MET A 1 2.71 -20.95 4.49
CA MET A 1 2.47 -19.64 3.86
C MET A 1 3.26 -18.61 4.64
N PRO A 2 3.75 -17.53 4.01
CA PRO A 2 4.37 -16.43 4.75
C PRO A 2 3.37 -15.87 5.79
N PRO A 3 3.81 -15.43 6.98
CA PRO A 3 2.92 -14.93 8.03
C PRO A 3 2.08 -13.74 7.56
N LEU A 4 2.67 -12.59 7.21
CA LEU A 4 1.95 -11.45 6.63
C LEU A 4 0.67 -11.08 7.40
N ASP A 5 0.79 -11.14 8.71
CA ASP A 5 -0.28 -10.92 9.66
C ASP A 5 0.13 -9.80 10.60
N PRO A 6 0.10 -8.53 10.13
CA PRO A 6 0.45 -7.40 10.96
C PRO A 6 -0.38 -7.37 12.25
N PHE A 7 0.24 -6.87 13.30
CA PHE A 7 -0.40 -6.67 14.59
C PHE A 7 -1.38 -5.49 14.52
N VAL A 8 -2.61 -5.73 14.99
CA VAL A 8 -3.72 -4.78 15.01
C VAL A 8 -4.30 -4.68 16.40
N ILE A 9 -4.94 -3.55 16.70
CA ILE A 9 -5.58 -3.27 17.98
C ILE A 9 -7.00 -2.79 17.69
N ASP A 10 -7.96 -3.38 18.40
CA ASP A 10 -9.30 -2.84 18.56
C ASP A 10 -9.21 -1.63 19.49
N LEU A 11 -9.47 -0.42 18.99
CA LEU A 11 -9.21 0.82 19.75
C LEU A 11 -10.45 1.35 20.47
N ASP A 12 -11.65 0.93 20.09
CA ASP A 12 -12.90 1.41 20.68
C ASP A 12 -13.63 0.35 21.54
N GLY A 13 -13.13 -0.88 21.52
CA GLY A 13 -13.52 -1.97 22.41
C GLY A 13 -14.77 -2.72 21.96
N ASP A 14 -15.11 -2.69 20.67
CA ASP A 14 -16.25 -3.42 20.10
C ASP A 14 -15.86 -4.65 19.24
N GLY A 15 -14.57 -4.94 19.18
CA GLY A 15 -13.95 -6.08 18.51
C GLY A 15 -13.20 -5.68 17.25
N ILE A 16 -12.33 -6.56 16.74
CA ILE A 16 -11.58 -6.27 15.50
C ILE A 16 -12.51 -6.27 14.29
N GLU A 17 -12.62 -5.13 13.62
CA GLU A 17 -13.48 -4.91 12.46
C GLU A 17 -12.69 -4.90 11.15
N LEU A 18 -13.10 -5.75 10.23
CA LEU A 18 -12.40 -5.95 8.96
C LEU A 18 -13.30 -5.64 7.76
N ILE A 19 -12.67 -5.18 6.68
CA ILE A 19 -13.29 -4.91 5.39
C ILE A 19 -12.69 -5.84 4.35
N SER A 20 -13.55 -6.45 3.53
CA SER A 20 -13.12 -7.39 2.49
C SER A 20 -12.30 -6.71 1.40
N VAL A 21 -11.46 -7.49 0.71
CA VAL A 21 -10.68 -6.99 -0.44
C VAL A 21 -11.57 -6.43 -1.57
N GLU A 22 -12.78 -6.96 -1.75
CA GLU A 22 -13.74 -6.48 -2.75
C GLU A 22 -14.36 -5.12 -2.38
N ALA A 23 -14.52 -4.85 -1.08
CA ALA A 23 -15.10 -3.62 -0.55
C ALA A 23 -14.04 -2.53 -0.26
N SER A 24 -12.76 -2.92 -0.17
CA SER A 24 -11.64 -2.02 0.08
C SER A 24 -11.07 -1.40 -1.20
N ASN A 25 -10.56 -0.17 -1.11
CA ASN A 25 -9.75 0.46 -2.17
C ASN A 25 -8.26 0.54 -1.82
N ALA A 26 -7.89 0.09 -0.61
CA ALA A 26 -6.53 0.13 -0.11
C ALA A 26 -5.61 -0.75 -0.97
N HIS A 27 -4.40 -0.25 -1.23
CA HIS A 27 -3.33 -1.04 -1.82
C HIS A 27 -2.15 -0.99 -0.88
N PHE A 28 -1.64 -2.16 -0.47
CA PHE A 28 -0.54 -2.25 0.48
C PHE A 28 0.47 -3.28 0.00
N ASP A 29 1.76 -2.97 0.14
CA ASP A 29 2.85 -3.89 -0.22
C ASP A 29 3.26 -4.68 1.02
N PHE A 30 2.62 -5.83 1.23
CA PHE A 30 2.92 -6.70 2.36
C PHE A 30 4.24 -7.48 2.19
N MET A 31 4.77 -7.56 0.97
CA MET A 31 5.93 -8.39 0.66
C MET A 31 7.23 -7.60 0.58
N ASP A 32 7.15 -6.26 0.61
CA ASP A 32 8.27 -5.35 0.41
C ASP A 32 8.98 -5.61 -0.93
N ASP A 33 8.20 -5.88 -1.99
CA ASP A 33 8.71 -6.20 -3.34
C ASP A 33 8.57 -5.03 -4.33
N GLY A 34 8.01 -3.91 -3.87
CA GLY A 34 7.76 -2.70 -4.65
C GLY A 34 6.42 -2.73 -5.38
N PHE A 35 5.50 -3.63 -5.05
CA PHE A 35 4.15 -3.69 -5.61
C PHE A 35 3.09 -3.73 -4.51
N ALA A 36 2.36 -2.63 -4.37
CA ALA A 36 1.22 -2.55 -3.47
C ALA A 36 0.00 -3.27 -4.08
N GLU A 37 -0.48 -4.32 -3.43
CA GLU A 37 -1.61 -5.11 -3.91
C GLU A 37 -2.90 -4.66 -3.27
N ARG A 38 -4.00 -4.70 -4.02
CA ARG A 38 -5.32 -4.43 -3.46
C ARG A 38 -5.58 -5.44 -2.35
N THR A 39 -5.92 -4.94 -1.17
CA THR A 39 -6.04 -5.75 0.03
C THR A 39 -7.33 -5.46 0.80
N GLY A 40 -7.75 -6.38 1.68
CA GLY A 40 -8.66 -6.04 2.77
C GLY A 40 -8.04 -4.98 3.67
N ARG A 41 -8.84 -4.38 4.56
CA ARG A 41 -8.34 -3.37 5.50
C ARG A 41 -9.01 -3.49 6.86
N LEU A 42 -8.41 -2.90 7.88
CA LEU A 42 -9.11 -2.61 9.13
C LEU A 42 -10.19 -1.56 8.87
N SER A 43 -11.23 -1.57 9.70
CA SER A 43 -12.10 -0.40 9.83
C SER A 43 -11.30 0.79 10.40
N GLY A 44 -11.83 2.01 10.25
CA GLY A 44 -11.09 3.24 10.58
C GLY A 44 -11.02 3.56 12.08
N ASP A 45 -11.83 2.88 12.88
CA ASP A 45 -11.87 2.85 14.33
C ASP A 45 -10.72 2.02 14.90
N ASP A 46 -10.31 0.95 14.23
CA ASP A 46 -9.17 0.12 14.60
C ASP A 46 -7.83 0.63 14.07
N GLY A 47 -6.72 0.09 14.58
CA GLY A 47 -5.40 0.53 14.16
C GLY A 47 -4.34 -0.57 14.05
N PHE A 48 -3.38 -0.34 13.16
CA PHE A 48 -2.16 -1.12 13.06
C PHE A 48 -1.11 -0.63 14.07
N LEU A 49 -0.36 -1.57 14.67
CA LEU A 49 0.80 -1.23 15.49
C LEU A 49 2.05 -1.03 14.62
N LEU A 50 2.71 0.11 14.82
CA LEU A 50 3.86 0.56 14.06
C LEU A 50 5.08 0.81 14.96
N ALA A 51 6.29 0.67 14.40
CA ALA A 51 7.55 1.14 14.97
C ALA A 51 8.41 1.80 13.89
N ASP A 52 8.91 3.02 14.14
CA ASP A 52 9.93 3.69 13.30
C ASP A 52 11.26 2.91 13.40
N ALA A 53 11.36 1.82 12.64
CA ALA A 53 12.46 0.86 12.71
C ALA A 53 13.75 1.44 12.11
N ASN A 54 13.62 2.36 11.14
CA ASN A 54 14.75 2.97 10.45
C ASN A 54 15.20 4.30 11.09
N GLY A 55 14.44 4.85 12.04
CA GLY A 55 14.75 6.04 12.82
C GLY A 55 14.65 7.35 12.02
N ASN A 56 13.90 7.38 10.92
CA ASN A 56 13.77 8.56 10.05
C ASN A 56 12.71 9.56 10.57
N GLY A 57 11.98 9.21 11.64
CA GLY A 57 10.94 10.03 12.24
C GLY A 57 9.59 9.99 11.50
N VAL A 58 9.45 9.09 10.53
CA VAL A 58 8.26 8.81 9.73
C VAL A 58 7.99 7.31 9.82
N VAL A 59 6.74 6.89 9.69
CA VAL A 59 6.41 5.48 9.48
C VAL A 59 5.73 5.35 8.13
N ASP A 60 6.35 4.66 7.19
CA ASP A 60 5.99 4.69 5.77
C ASP A 60 6.04 3.34 5.03
N GLY A 61 6.28 2.21 5.72
CA GLY A 61 6.33 0.89 5.06
C GLY A 61 5.92 -0.32 5.90
N ILE A 62 5.70 -1.45 5.22
CA ILE A 62 5.45 -2.77 5.87
C ILE A 62 6.58 -3.16 6.82
N GLY A 63 7.83 -2.77 6.52
CA GLY A 63 8.99 -3.05 7.38
C GLY A 63 8.96 -2.35 8.74
N GLU A 64 7.94 -1.52 8.98
CA GLU A 64 7.72 -0.79 10.21
C GLU A 64 6.40 -1.21 10.91
N LEU A 65 5.69 -2.18 10.34
CA LEU A 65 4.62 -2.91 11.01
C LEU A 65 5.21 -4.09 11.78
N PHE A 66 4.52 -4.53 12.84
CA PHE A 66 4.84 -5.79 13.50
C PHE A 66 4.19 -6.94 12.76
N GLY A 67 4.98 -7.80 12.12
CA GLY A 67 4.54 -8.88 11.25
C GLY A 67 5.16 -8.72 9.87
N SER A 68 5.69 -9.81 9.32
CA SER A 68 6.47 -9.80 8.08
C SER A 68 6.20 -10.99 7.18
N ALA A 69 6.85 -11.03 6.01
CA ALA A 69 6.82 -12.20 5.13
C ALA A 69 7.44 -13.46 5.75
N THR A 70 8.19 -13.33 6.85
CA THR A 70 8.92 -14.44 7.48
C THR A 70 8.50 -14.73 8.91
N GLU A 71 7.84 -13.81 9.60
CA GLU A 71 7.52 -13.92 11.03
C GLU A 71 6.17 -13.26 11.35
N ASP A 72 5.41 -13.85 12.27
CA ASP A 72 4.11 -13.31 12.68
C ASP A 72 4.23 -12.14 13.66
N GLY A 73 3.20 -11.28 13.71
CA GLY A 73 3.21 -10.04 14.48
C GLY A 73 3.45 -10.22 15.98
N PHE A 74 2.89 -11.25 16.61
CA PHE A 74 3.12 -11.51 18.04
C PHE A 74 4.56 -12.00 18.30
N THR A 75 5.09 -12.87 17.45
CA THR A 75 6.48 -13.34 17.60
C THR A 75 7.48 -12.21 17.41
N GLU A 76 7.24 -11.30 16.45
CA GLU A 76 8.07 -10.11 16.27
C GLU A 76 7.97 -9.16 17.47
N LEU A 77 6.76 -8.94 17.98
CA LEU A 77 6.53 -8.14 19.18
C LEU A 77 7.23 -8.73 20.41
N GLY A 78 7.17 -10.05 20.61
CA GLY A 78 7.84 -10.74 21.71
C GLY A 78 9.37 -10.63 21.70
N ARG A 79 9.99 -10.33 20.55
CA ARG A 79 11.43 -10.01 20.50
C ARG A 79 11.74 -8.59 20.96
N ALA A 80 10.75 -7.71 20.91
CA ALA A 80 10.85 -6.33 21.34
C ALA A 80 10.67 -6.18 22.86
N ASP A 81 10.15 -7.21 23.54
CA ASP A 81 10.09 -7.33 25.00
C ASP A 81 11.51 -7.53 25.53
N SER A 82 12.08 -6.44 26.03
CA SER A 82 13.47 -6.34 26.41
C SER A 82 13.74 -6.92 27.80
N ASN A 83 12.70 -7.03 28.63
CA ASN A 83 12.79 -7.47 30.01
C ASN A 83 12.29 -8.93 30.20
N GLY A 84 11.55 -9.46 29.22
CA GLY A 84 11.02 -10.82 29.15
C GLY A 84 9.83 -11.08 30.08
N ASP A 85 9.03 -10.06 30.39
CA ASP A 85 7.86 -10.16 31.28
C ASP A 85 6.54 -10.46 30.54
N GLY A 86 6.59 -10.56 29.22
CA GLY A 86 5.44 -10.86 28.37
C GLY A 86 4.64 -9.61 27.95
N LEU A 87 5.15 -8.42 28.25
CA LEU A 87 4.53 -7.15 27.91
C LEU A 87 5.52 -6.27 27.15
N ILE A 88 5.01 -5.43 26.25
CA ILE A 88 5.69 -4.21 25.84
C ILE A 88 5.08 -3.06 26.63
N ASP A 89 5.85 -2.46 27.52
CA ASP A 89 5.42 -1.33 28.33
C ASP A 89 6.53 -0.29 28.54
N ALA A 90 6.34 0.65 29.48
CA ALA A 90 7.32 1.70 29.75
C ALA A 90 8.71 1.21 30.22
N ASN A 91 8.85 -0.08 30.56
CA ASN A 91 10.12 -0.71 30.87
C ASN A 91 10.90 -1.14 29.61
N ASP A 92 10.27 -1.09 28.43
CA ASP A 92 10.88 -1.42 27.14
C ASP A 92 11.25 -0.17 26.35
N ALA A 93 12.48 -0.16 25.82
CA ALA A 93 13.01 0.99 25.09
C ALA A 93 12.16 1.37 23.86
N ILE A 94 11.57 0.37 23.19
CA ILE A 94 10.76 0.55 21.98
C ILE A 94 9.39 1.16 22.26
N PHE A 95 8.84 1.04 23.48
CA PHE A 95 7.45 1.40 23.76
C PHE A 95 7.15 2.86 23.42
N SER A 96 8.09 3.77 23.71
CA SER A 96 7.94 5.20 23.39
C SER A 96 8.02 5.54 21.88
N SER A 97 8.61 4.66 21.07
CA SER A 97 8.65 4.80 19.61
C SER A 97 7.45 4.16 18.91
N LEU A 98 6.67 3.33 19.61
CA LEU A 98 5.48 2.70 19.03
C LEU A 98 4.42 3.75 18.66
N ARG A 99 3.74 3.48 17.55
CA ARG A 99 2.65 4.31 17.01
C ARG A 99 1.47 3.45 16.61
N ILE A 100 0.33 4.10 16.47
CA ILE A 100 -0.90 3.52 15.91
C ILE A 100 -1.19 4.19 14.58
N TRP A 101 -1.44 3.40 13.54
CA TRP A 101 -1.94 3.90 12.27
C TRP A 101 -3.37 3.45 12.04
N GLN A 102 -4.26 4.43 11.89
CA GLN A 102 -5.65 4.23 11.48
C GLN A 102 -5.76 4.71 10.03
N ASP A 103 -5.99 3.81 9.08
CA ASP A 103 -6.20 4.18 7.66
C ASP A 103 -7.60 4.78 7.48
N LEU A 104 -7.74 6.05 7.87
CA LEU A 104 -9.00 6.79 7.91
C LEU A 104 -9.56 7.02 6.51
N ASN A 105 -8.68 7.23 5.54
CA ASN A 105 -9.07 7.51 4.15
C ASN A 105 -9.23 6.22 3.30
N GLY A 106 -8.65 5.11 3.73
CA GLY A 106 -8.80 3.79 3.12
C GLY A 106 -7.95 3.56 1.87
N ASP A 107 -6.83 4.27 1.71
CA ASP A 107 -5.94 4.15 0.56
C ASP A 107 -4.75 3.21 0.78
N GLY A 108 -4.52 2.77 2.02
CA GLY A 108 -3.39 1.93 2.39
C GLY A 108 -2.06 2.68 2.46
N VAL A 109 -2.06 3.99 2.65
CA VAL A 109 -0.84 4.79 2.81
C VAL A 109 -0.86 5.47 4.15
N ALA A 110 0.11 5.15 5.01
CA ALA A 110 0.24 5.83 6.30
C ALA A 110 0.65 7.30 6.09
N THR A 111 -0.17 8.21 6.59
CA THR A 111 0.11 9.65 6.59
C THR A 111 0.22 10.19 8.00
N SER A 112 0.96 11.29 8.19
CA SER A 112 1.23 11.82 9.54
C SER A 112 -0.03 12.22 10.32
N ASP A 113 -1.12 12.54 9.63
CA ASP A 113 -2.43 12.87 10.20
C ASP A 113 -3.27 11.64 10.56
N GLU A 114 -2.84 10.44 10.15
CA GLU A 114 -3.44 9.14 10.46
C GLU A 114 -2.62 8.36 11.51
N ILE A 115 -1.50 8.91 11.96
CA ILE A 115 -0.60 8.30 12.92
C ILE A 115 -0.73 8.99 14.28
N SER A 116 -0.89 8.19 15.33
CA SER A 116 -1.01 8.63 16.72
C SER A 116 -0.07 7.86 17.64
N THR A 117 0.13 8.36 18.86
CA THR A 117 0.93 7.67 19.88
C THR A 117 0.07 6.69 20.67
N LEU A 118 0.70 5.69 21.31
CA LEU A 118 0.00 4.81 22.26
C LEU A 118 -0.69 5.60 23.38
N SER A 119 -0.06 6.67 23.86
CA SER A 119 -0.62 7.53 24.90
C SER A 119 -1.86 8.31 24.47
N ASP A 120 -2.02 8.62 23.18
CA ASP A 120 -3.24 9.29 22.68
C ASP A 120 -4.47 8.39 22.83
N HIS A 121 -4.27 7.07 22.81
CA HIS A 121 -5.29 6.04 23.05
C HIS A 121 -5.29 5.51 24.49
N GLY A 122 -4.46 6.08 25.37
CA GLY A 122 -4.35 5.66 26.77
C GLY A 122 -3.76 4.26 26.98
N ILE A 123 -3.13 3.65 25.97
CA ILE A 123 -2.50 2.33 26.02
C ILE A 123 -1.26 2.40 26.92
N VAL A 124 -1.15 1.48 27.87
CA VAL A 124 -0.04 1.40 28.83
C VAL A 124 0.78 0.12 28.73
N SER A 125 0.22 -0.96 28.17
CA SER A 125 0.95 -2.18 27.89
C SER A 125 0.31 -2.97 26.76
N ILE A 126 1.13 -3.69 25.99
CA ILE A 126 0.71 -4.59 24.91
C ILE A 126 1.16 -6.00 25.26
N GLY A 127 0.25 -6.97 25.28
CA GLY A 127 0.60 -8.37 25.51
C GLY A 127 1.28 -9.00 24.28
N VAL A 128 2.38 -9.73 24.50
CA VAL A 128 3.15 -10.36 23.41
C VAL A 128 2.80 -11.82 23.17
N ASP A 129 2.07 -12.44 24.11
CA ASP A 129 1.67 -13.85 24.04
C ASP A 129 0.32 -14.02 23.32
N GLY A 130 0.37 -14.06 21.99
CA GLY A 130 -0.81 -14.29 21.16
C GLY A 130 -1.33 -15.74 21.22
N THR A 131 -2.64 -15.91 21.37
CA THR A 131 -3.33 -17.20 21.28
C THR A 131 -3.80 -17.44 19.85
N ARG A 132 -3.45 -18.58 19.26
CA ARG A 132 -3.86 -18.93 17.89
C ARG A 132 -5.36 -19.26 17.82
N VAL A 133 -6.11 -18.53 16.98
CA VAL A 133 -7.57 -18.70 16.79
C VAL A 133 -7.97 -19.11 15.37
N SER A 134 -7.34 -18.55 14.33
CA SER A 134 -7.66 -18.81 12.91
C SER A 134 -9.13 -18.59 12.56
N GLU A 135 -9.66 -17.41 12.90
CA GLU A 135 -11.01 -16.97 12.58
C GLU A 135 -11.04 -16.25 11.23
N TYR A 136 -12.08 -16.51 10.41
CA TYR A 136 -12.26 -15.86 9.11
C TYR A 136 -13.39 -14.84 9.16
N LEU A 137 -13.07 -13.58 8.89
CA LEU A 137 -13.99 -12.45 8.90
C LEU A 137 -13.89 -11.72 7.57
N VAL A 138 -15.02 -11.64 6.86
CA VAL A 138 -15.16 -10.97 5.55
C VAL A 138 -14.05 -11.30 4.53
N GLY A 139 -13.49 -12.51 4.58
CA GLY A 139 -12.44 -12.98 3.68
C GLY A 139 -11.01 -12.79 4.19
N ASN A 140 -10.81 -12.03 5.27
CA ASN A 140 -9.54 -11.93 5.99
C ASN A 140 -9.48 -13.01 7.09
N GLU A 141 -8.31 -13.24 7.68
CA GLU A 141 -8.10 -14.24 8.74
C GLU A 141 -7.42 -13.60 9.97
N ILE A 142 -8.11 -13.58 11.12
CA ILE A 142 -7.48 -13.32 12.41
C ILE A 142 -6.79 -14.60 12.85
N ARG A 143 -5.46 -14.60 12.90
CA ARG A 143 -4.69 -15.81 13.18
C ARG A 143 -4.39 -15.98 14.64
N TYR A 144 -4.09 -14.88 15.31
CA TYR A 144 -3.79 -14.82 16.73
C TYR A 144 -4.56 -13.67 17.36
N GLU A 145 -4.92 -13.84 18.62
CA GLU A 145 -5.55 -12.83 19.47
C GLU A 145 -4.76 -12.66 20.76
N GLY A 146 -4.76 -11.45 21.29
CA GLY A 146 -4.15 -11.08 22.55
C GLY A 146 -4.86 -9.86 23.13
N ASP A 147 -4.24 -9.19 24.08
CA ASP A 147 -4.82 -8.02 24.73
C ASP A 147 -3.85 -6.85 24.89
N VAL A 148 -4.41 -5.65 24.87
CA VAL A 148 -3.75 -4.43 25.32
C VAL A 148 -4.42 -3.92 26.59
N LYS A 149 -3.65 -3.26 27.46
CA LYS A 149 -4.18 -2.60 28.66
C LYS A 149 -4.17 -1.09 28.49
N LEU A 150 -5.26 -0.46 28.92
CA LEU A 150 -5.37 0.98 29.04
C LEU A 150 -5.06 1.45 30.46
N SER A 151 -4.74 2.73 30.58
CA SER A 151 -4.41 3.39 31.85
C SER A 151 -5.55 3.40 32.88
N ASP A 152 -6.80 3.24 32.44
CA ASP A 152 -7.98 3.14 33.31
C ASP A 152 -8.26 1.69 33.80
N GLY A 153 -7.45 0.73 33.35
CA GLY A 153 -7.58 -0.69 33.65
C GLY A 153 -8.44 -1.48 32.66
N THR A 154 -8.99 -0.82 31.63
CA THR A 154 -9.71 -1.48 30.54
C THR A 154 -8.75 -2.35 29.72
N SER A 155 -9.26 -3.49 29.25
CA SER A 155 -8.61 -4.33 28.26
C SER A 155 -9.31 -4.19 26.93
N LEU A 156 -8.54 -4.00 25.87
CA LEU A 156 -9.02 -4.06 24.49
C LEU A 156 -8.40 -5.28 23.81
N ASP A 157 -9.06 -5.74 22.76
CA ASP A 157 -8.61 -6.86 21.97
C ASP A 157 -7.47 -6.44 21.03
N SER A 158 -6.59 -7.38 20.72
CA SER A 158 -5.56 -7.22 19.69
C SER A 158 -5.41 -8.50 18.90
N GLY A 159 -4.83 -8.41 17.71
CA GLY A 159 -4.69 -9.60 16.87
C GLY A 159 -3.58 -9.49 15.83
N ALA A 160 -3.24 -10.63 15.24
CA ALA A 160 -2.40 -10.70 14.05
C ALA A 160 -3.28 -11.13 12.87
N VAL A 161 -3.45 -10.24 11.90
CA VAL A 161 -4.48 -10.40 10.86
C VAL A 161 -3.86 -10.60 9.49
N PHE A 162 -4.11 -11.77 8.89
CA PHE A 162 -3.78 -12.00 7.50
C PHE A 162 -4.87 -11.41 6.58
N PHE A 163 -4.54 -10.30 5.93
CA PHE A 163 -5.44 -9.64 5.00
C PHE A 163 -5.51 -10.38 3.66
N ALA A 164 -6.72 -10.54 3.14
CA ALA A 164 -6.93 -11.02 1.78
C ALA A 164 -6.32 -10.04 0.78
N ARG A 165 -5.77 -10.56 -0.32
CA ARG A 165 -5.12 -9.77 -1.36
C ARG A 165 -5.54 -10.21 -2.74
N ASN A 166 -5.71 -9.26 -3.63
CA ASN A 166 -5.83 -9.48 -5.06
C ASN A 166 -4.51 -9.10 -5.73
N THR A 167 -3.64 -10.09 -5.89
CA THR A 167 -2.29 -9.90 -6.46
C THR A 167 -2.30 -9.53 -7.95
N THR A 168 -3.45 -9.58 -8.62
CA THR A 168 -3.56 -9.06 -10.00
C THR A 168 -3.79 -7.56 -9.99
N LEU A 169 -4.55 -7.03 -9.02
CA LEU A 169 -4.81 -5.59 -8.90
C LEU A 169 -3.74 -4.96 -8.00
N SER A 170 -2.61 -4.62 -8.59
CA SER A 170 -1.47 -4.01 -7.89
C SER A 170 -1.08 -2.67 -8.49
N LYS A 171 -0.30 -1.91 -7.72
CA LYS A 171 0.32 -0.65 -8.12
C LYS A 171 1.81 -0.74 -7.83
N TRP A 172 2.63 -0.46 -8.84
CA TRP A 172 4.06 -0.34 -8.62
C TRP A 172 4.37 0.89 -7.75
N ILE A 173 5.15 0.68 -6.70
CA ILE A 173 5.67 1.75 -5.84
C ILE A 173 6.94 2.28 -6.47
N ALA A 174 6.92 3.56 -6.83
CA ALA A 174 8.09 4.22 -7.39
C ALA A 174 9.15 4.45 -6.29
N PRO A 175 10.43 4.09 -6.53
CA PRO A 175 11.51 4.44 -5.62
C PRO A 175 11.61 5.95 -5.40
N GLU A 176 12.15 6.34 -4.25
CA GLU A 176 12.37 7.75 -3.93
C GLU A 176 13.17 8.46 -5.05
N GLY A 177 12.70 9.66 -5.43
CA GLY A 177 13.33 10.46 -6.47
C GLY A 177 13.09 9.97 -7.91
N PHE A 178 12.38 8.85 -8.11
CA PHE A 178 11.96 8.45 -9.44
C PHE A 178 10.93 9.42 -10.01
N ALA A 179 11.18 9.88 -11.23
CA ALA A 179 10.21 10.62 -12.02
C ALA A 179 10.06 9.95 -13.38
N VAL A 180 8.83 9.77 -13.82
CA VAL A 180 8.53 9.33 -15.19
C VAL A 180 9.12 10.34 -16.17
N ASP A 181 9.87 9.85 -17.16
CA ASP A 181 10.44 10.69 -18.22
C ASP A 181 9.29 11.34 -18.99
N PRO A 182 9.20 12.68 -19.05
CA PRO A 182 8.12 13.38 -19.73
C PRO A 182 7.94 12.98 -21.20
N ALA A 183 9.00 12.51 -21.87
CA ALA A 183 8.93 12.03 -23.25
C ALA A 183 8.02 10.80 -23.42
N THR A 184 7.77 10.05 -22.34
CA THR A 184 6.88 8.88 -22.36
C THR A 184 5.40 9.25 -22.34
N ASN A 185 5.05 10.49 -22.00
CA ASN A 185 3.65 10.95 -21.94
C ASN A 185 2.98 11.02 -23.32
N ASP A 186 3.77 11.17 -24.38
CA ASP A 186 3.30 11.20 -25.77
C ASP A 186 3.19 9.79 -26.38
N LEU A 187 3.58 8.74 -25.64
CA LEU A 187 3.57 7.35 -26.09
C LEU A 187 2.36 6.60 -25.52
N PRO A 188 1.90 5.52 -26.21
CA PRO A 188 0.89 4.64 -25.65
C PRO A 188 1.30 4.16 -24.26
N ASN A 189 0.34 4.17 -23.33
CA ASN A 189 0.54 3.66 -21.98
C ASN A 189 -0.46 2.54 -21.68
N ILE A 190 0.01 1.53 -20.95
CA ILE A 190 -0.79 0.45 -20.41
C ILE A 190 -0.54 0.44 -18.90
N LYS A 191 -1.62 0.36 -18.12
CA LYS A 191 -1.53 0.23 -16.67
C LYS A 191 -0.94 -1.12 -16.28
N GLY A 192 -0.01 -1.08 -15.34
CA GLY A 192 0.58 -2.25 -14.71
C GLY A 192 -0.46 -3.05 -13.93
N TYR A 193 -0.15 -4.32 -13.72
CA TYR A 193 -0.92 -5.27 -12.92
C TYR A 193 0.00 -6.42 -12.52
N GLY A 194 -0.25 -7.06 -11.38
CA GLY A 194 0.73 -7.97 -10.77
C GLY A 194 2.10 -7.32 -10.60
N GLU A 195 3.16 -7.98 -11.06
CA GLU A 195 4.53 -7.47 -10.96
C GLU A 195 4.92 -6.60 -12.19
N LEU A 196 3.95 -6.17 -13.00
CA LEU A 196 4.20 -5.30 -14.15
C LEU A 196 4.05 -3.83 -13.76
N LYS A 197 5.06 -3.03 -14.08
CA LYS A 197 5.03 -1.56 -13.97
C LYS A 197 4.11 -0.98 -15.05
N ASP A 198 3.58 0.22 -14.81
CA ASP A 198 2.99 1.03 -15.87
C ASP A 198 4.01 1.20 -17.01
N LEU A 199 3.55 1.09 -18.27
CA LEU A 199 4.46 1.08 -19.43
C LEU A 199 5.31 2.35 -19.52
N ASN A 200 4.75 3.52 -19.18
CA ASN A 200 5.49 4.78 -19.14
C ASN A 200 6.64 4.76 -18.09
N ALA A 201 6.41 4.18 -16.91
CA ALA A 201 7.44 4.00 -15.89
C ALA A 201 8.53 3.02 -16.38
N ALA A 202 8.13 1.90 -17.00
CA ALA A 202 9.08 0.95 -17.60
C ALA A 202 9.95 1.59 -18.70
N MET A 203 9.35 2.39 -19.60
CA MET A 203 10.09 3.14 -20.64
C MET A 203 11.02 4.20 -20.07
N SER A 204 10.70 4.76 -18.90
CA SER A 204 11.57 5.74 -18.21
C SER A 204 12.82 5.07 -17.63
N LEU A 205 12.71 3.80 -17.24
CA LEU A 205 13.81 2.99 -16.70
C LEU A 205 14.62 2.29 -17.81
N ASP A 206 14.02 2.04 -18.97
CA ASP A 206 14.64 1.33 -20.08
C ASP A 206 14.51 2.10 -21.41
N SER A 207 15.62 2.75 -21.79
CA SER A 207 15.71 3.51 -23.04
C SER A 207 15.53 2.65 -24.31
N GLY A 208 15.86 1.35 -24.26
CA GLY A 208 15.66 0.42 -25.37
C GLY A 208 14.19 0.06 -25.54
N LEU A 209 13.48 -0.18 -24.43
CA LEU A 209 12.03 -0.35 -24.43
C LEU A 209 11.32 0.91 -24.97
N ARG A 210 11.74 2.10 -24.53
CA ARG A 210 11.21 3.36 -25.08
C ARG A 210 11.39 3.44 -26.59
N ALA A 211 12.60 3.19 -27.10
CA ALA A 211 12.88 3.23 -28.53
C ALA A 211 12.04 2.21 -29.32
N ALA A 212 11.80 1.02 -28.75
CA ALA A 212 10.94 0.01 -29.36
C ALA A 212 9.47 0.45 -29.45
N VAL A 213 8.94 1.11 -28.41
CA VAL A 213 7.58 1.65 -28.42
C VAL A 213 7.46 2.84 -29.38
N GLU A 214 8.45 3.72 -29.45
CA GLU A 214 8.51 4.80 -30.44
C GLU A 214 8.46 4.24 -31.88
N ALA A 215 9.29 3.24 -32.18
CA ALA A 215 9.31 2.60 -33.49
C ALA A 215 7.97 1.93 -33.84
N LEU A 216 7.30 1.32 -32.86
CA LEU A 216 5.98 0.73 -33.05
C LEU A 216 4.91 1.79 -33.37
N VAL A 217 4.96 2.95 -32.72
CA VAL A 217 4.06 4.08 -32.99
C VAL A 217 4.30 4.63 -34.40
N ASP A 218 5.56 4.78 -34.81
CA ASP A 218 5.92 5.26 -36.15
C ASP A 218 5.44 4.28 -37.25
N ASP A 219 5.63 2.97 -37.05
CA ASP A 219 5.13 1.94 -37.99
C ASP A 219 3.60 1.93 -38.05
N ALA A 220 2.92 2.03 -36.89
CA ALA A 220 1.48 2.09 -36.81
C ALA A 220 0.90 3.33 -37.53
N ALA A 221 1.61 4.46 -37.50
CA ALA A 221 1.24 5.64 -38.27
C ALA A 221 1.35 5.42 -39.80
N GLY A 222 2.26 4.54 -40.24
CA GLY A 222 2.40 4.09 -41.62
C GLY A 222 1.33 3.09 -42.09
N LEU A 223 0.62 2.43 -41.17
CA LEU A 223 -0.44 1.46 -41.48
C LEU A 223 -1.72 2.14 -42.00
N SER A 224 -1.72 2.48 -43.30
CA SER A 224 -2.90 2.93 -44.06
C SER A 224 -4.08 1.92 -44.08
N ALA A 225 -3.88 0.69 -43.60
CA ALA A 225 -4.84 -0.40 -43.66
C ALA A 225 -5.88 -0.44 -42.53
N LEU A 226 -5.76 0.40 -41.49
CA LEU A 226 -6.76 0.43 -40.42
C LEU A 226 -8.09 1.02 -40.92
N PRO A 227 -9.25 0.36 -40.67
CA PRO A 227 -10.57 0.94 -40.89
C PRO A 227 -10.67 2.34 -40.28
N ALA A 228 -11.38 3.26 -40.94
CA ALA A 228 -11.41 4.69 -40.57
C ALA A 228 -11.72 4.95 -39.08
N LYS A 229 -12.53 4.10 -38.44
CA LYS A 229 -12.86 4.17 -37.01
C LYS A 229 -11.68 3.97 -36.06
N TYR A 230 -10.64 3.26 -36.47
CA TYR A 230 -9.42 3.03 -35.66
C TYR A 230 -8.29 4.01 -36.01
N ARG A 231 -8.40 4.75 -37.11
CA ARG A 231 -7.40 5.75 -37.53
C ARG A 231 -7.30 6.91 -36.55
N TRP A 232 -8.37 7.25 -35.84
CA TRP A 232 -8.34 8.31 -34.81
C TRP A 232 -7.57 7.88 -33.56
N GLN A 233 -7.70 6.61 -33.14
CA GLN A 233 -6.92 6.04 -32.03
C GLN A 233 -5.43 5.95 -32.41
N ALA A 234 -5.10 5.49 -33.63
CA ALA A 234 -3.72 5.50 -34.13
C ALA A 234 -3.13 6.92 -34.27
N ARG A 235 -3.95 7.93 -34.62
CA ARG A 235 -3.53 9.34 -34.69
C ARG A 235 -3.32 9.99 -33.32
N MET A 236 -4.01 9.53 -32.28
CA MET A 236 -3.74 10.01 -30.91
C MET A 236 -2.36 9.61 -30.41
N LEU A 237 -1.88 8.44 -30.82
CA LEU A 237 -0.56 7.93 -30.45
C LEU A 237 0.60 8.69 -31.13
N ASN A 238 0.32 9.48 -32.18
CA ASN A 238 1.34 10.11 -33.03
C ASN A 238 1.44 11.64 -32.86
N LYS A 239 0.83 12.25 -31.83
CA LYS A 239 0.89 13.71 -31.66
C LYS A 239 2.17 14.17 -30.94
N ARG A 240 3.32 14.04 -31.61
CA ARG A 240 4.42 15.01 -31.43
C ARG A 240 4.03 16.30 -32.16
N GLY A 241 3.49 17.28 -31.45
CA GLY A 241 3.28 18.64 -31.94
C GLY A 241 1.89 18.94 -32.51
N PHE A 242 0.98 19.42 -31.66
CA PHE A 242 -0.10 20.31 -32.10
C PHE A 242 0.41 21.75 -32.05
N ASP A 243 1.00 22.21 -33.15
CA ASP A 243 1.31 23.62 -33.32
C ASP A 243 0.02 24.41 -33.57
N HIS A 244 -0.20 25.47 -32.79
CA HIS A 244 -1.34 26.36 -32.92
C HIS A 244 -1.17 27.24 -34.17
N GLY A 245 -1.69 26.76 -35.29
CA GLY A 245 -1.68 27.49 -36.57
C GLY A 245 -3.06 27.63 -37.20
N ILE A 246 -4.05 28.18 -36.49
CA ILE A 246 -5.27 28.66 -37.16
C ILE A 246 -4.93 29.99 -37.86
N THR A 247 -4.52 29.92 -39.12
CA THR A 247 -4.61 31.05 -40.06
C THR A 247 -5.47 30.63 -41.25
N GLY A 248 -6.77 30.50 -41.00
CA GLY A 248 -7.79 30.45 -42.05
C GLY A 248 -8.52 31.78 -42.10
N THR A 249 -8.11 32.68 -42.99
CA THR A 249 -8.96 33.79 -43.43
C THR A 249 -10.19 33.22 -44.17
N PRO A 250 -11.40 33.76 -43.95
CA PRO A 250 -12.61 33.24 -44.59
C PRO A 250 -12.71 33.75 -46.02
N GLU A 251 -12.61 32.87 -47.01
CA GLU A 251 -13.11 33.17 -48.36
C GLU A 251 -14.62 32.95 -48.39
N ARG A 252 -15.32 34.05 -48.66
CA ARG A 252 -16.71 34.08 -49.13
C ARG A 252 -16.78 33.49 -50.53
N VAL A 253 -17.70 32.56 -50.77
CA VAL A 253 -18.79 32.66 -51.78
C VAL A 253 -19.99 31.89 -51.24
#